data_AF-A0AAU8LM23-F1
#
_entry.id   AF-A0AAU8LM23-F1
#
_cell.length_a   1.000
_cell.length_b   1.000
_cell.length_c   1.000
_cell.angle_alpha   90.00
_cell.angle_beta   90.00
_cell.angle_gamma   90.00
#
_symmetry.space_group_name_H-M   'P 1'
#
loop_
_entity.id
_entity.type
_entity.pdbx_description
1 polymer ?
#
loop_
_entity_poly.entity_id
_entity_poly.type
_entity_poly.pdbx_seq_one_letter_code
_entity_poly.pdbx_strand_id
1 'polypeptide(L)'
;MTSINDAKKIISALAAEKQITFCEEEWNANYNNNWDEELSKIMKLALEDVEKLCNGVRNNDDVLSSVALTMARIRFMKLSDFFLNIHEDFEKLLLIYKDDWPKIPENYKY
;
A
#
# COMPACT_ATOMS: atom_id res chain seq x y z
N MET A 1 -16.31 -6.41 1.75
CA MET A 1 -14.99 -5.91 2.17
C MET A 1 -14.84 -4.51 1.66
N THR A 2 -14.58 -3.55 2.54
CA THR A 2 -14.50 -2.13 2.16
C THR A 2 -13.29 -1.45 2.78
N SER A 3 -12.30 -2.22 3.27
CA SER A 3 -11.09 -1.67 3.89
C SER A 3 -9.84 -2.43 3.45
N ILE A 4 -8.69 -1.77 3.51
CA ILE A 4 -7.39 -2.37 3.17
C ILE A 4 -6.95 -3.37 4.26
N ASN A 5 -7.40 -3.21 5.51
CA ASN A 5 -7.23 -4.26 6.51
C ASN A 5 -7.96 -5.57 6.16
N ASP A 6 -9.02 -5.53 5.34
CA ASP A 6 -9.63 -6.77 4.87
C ASP A 6 -8.67 -7.53 3.93
N ALA A 7 -7.91 -6.83 3.08
CA ALA A 7 -6.88 -7.43 2.24
C ALA A 7 -5.78 -8.09 3.10
N LYS A 8 -5.31 -7.38 4.14
CA LYS A 8 -4.38 -7.93 5.15
C LYS A 8 -4.88 -9.25 5.74
N LYS A 9 -6.15 -9.29 6.18
CA LYS A 9 -6.76 -10.50 6.76
C LYS A 9 -6.82 -11.65 5.76
N ILE A 10 -7.16 -11.37 4.50
CA ILE A 10 -7.19 -12.40 3.44
C ILE A 10 -5.80 -12.97 3.20
N ILE A 11 -4.78 -12.12 3.08
CA ILE A 11 -3.41 -12.58 2.86
C ILE A 11 -2.95 -13.50 4.00
N SER A 12 -3.18 -13.07 5.25
CA SER A 12 -2.86 -13.91 6.42
C SER A 12 -3.66 -15.21 6.47
N ALA A 13 -4.95 -15.18 6.13
CA ALA A 13 -5.79 -16.38 6.11
C ALA A 13 -5.35 -17.38 5.04
N LEU A 14 -5.05 -16.91 3.83
CA LEU A 14 -4.54 -17.76 2.73
C LEU A 14 -3.18 -18.37 3.08
N ALA A 15 -2.27 -17.59 3.66
CA ALA A 15 -0.98 -18.10 4.12
C ALA A 15 -1.15 -19.19 5.20
N ALA A 16 -2.08 -18.99 6.14
CA ALA A 16 -2.36 -19.96 7.21
C ALA A 16 -3.02 -21.25 6.71
N GLU A 17 -4.01 -21.17 5.80
CA GLU A 17 -4.66 -22.34 5.18
C GLU A 17 -3.63 -23.28 4.55
N LYS A 18 -2.60 -22.68 3.97
CA LYS A 18 -1.54 -23.35 3.24
C LYS A 18 -0.30 -23.65 4.08
N GLN A 19 -0.41 -23.50 5.40
CA GLN A 19 0.64 -23.85 6.37
C GLN A 19 1.98 -23.13 6.13
N ILE A 20 1.97 -21.91 5.57
CA ILE A 20 3.16 -21.07 5.55
C ILE A 20 3.46 -20.63 6.99
N THR A 21 4.70 -20.86 7.43
CA THR A 21 5.23 -20.18 8.60
C THR A 21 5.30 -18.69 8.28
N PHE A 22 4.40 -17.92 8.89
CA PHE A 22 4.36 -16.47 8.69
C PHE A 22 5.54 -15.82 9.40
N CYS A 23 6.65 -15.61 8.69
CA CYS A 23 7.76 -14.80 9.16
C CYS A 23 7.56 -13.38 8.64
N GLU A 24 7.23 -12.43 9.52
CA GLU A 24 6.93 -11.03 9.15
C GLU A 24 8.05 -10.36 8.35
N GLU A 25 9.31 -10.73 8.59
CA GLU A 25 10.47 -10.19 7.88
C GLU A 25 10.57 -10.65 6.42
N GLU A 26 9.82 -11.68 6.03
CA GLU A 26 9.79 -12.18 4.66
C GLU A 26 8.67 -11.55 3.82
N TRP A 27 7.81 -10.72 4.41
CA TRP A 27 6.72 -10.04 3.71
C TRP A 27 7.03 -8.55 3.56
N ASN A 28 6.59 -7.94 2.46
CA ASN A 28 6.94 -6.57 2.12
C ASN A 28 6.06 -5.57 2.88
N ALA A 29 4.78 -5.88 3.07
CA ALA A 29 3.89 -5.02 3.85
C ALA A 29 4.08 -5.24 5.35
N ASN A 30 3.86 -4.19 6.15
CA ASN A 30 3.99 -4.29 7.60
C ASN A 30 2.69 -4.83 8.23
N TYR A 31 2.65 -6.12 8.57
CA TYR A 31 1.47 -6.76 9.16
C TYR A 31 1.23 -6.41 10.63
N ASN A 32 2.12 -5.65 11.28
CA ASN A 32 1.87 -5.13 12.63
C ASN A 32 1.02 -3.85 12.62
N ASN A 33 0.96 -3.15 11.49
CA ASN A 33 0.22 -1.90 11.38
C ASN A 33 -1.27 -2.12 11.07
N ASN A 34 -2.09 -1.15 11.45
CA ASN A 34 -3.42 -0.96 10.90
C ASN A 34 -3.29 -0.29 9.51
N TRP A 35 -3.58 -1.02 8.44
CA TRP A 35 -3.34 -0.55 7.07
C TRP A 35 -4.30 0.57 6.65
N ASP A 36 -5.52 0.60 7.22
CA ASP A 36 -6.46 1.69 6.96
C ASP A 36 -5.99 3.01 7.60
N GLU A 37 -5.50 2.94 8.85
CA GLU A 37 -4.93 4.09 9.55
C GLU A 37 -3.64 4.59 8.90
N GLU A 38 -2.78 3.66 8.46
CA GLU A 38 -1.55 3.98 7.75
C GLU A 38 -1.84 4.71 6.43
N LEU A 39 -2.71 4.15 5.57
CA LEU A 39 -3.10 4.79 4.32
C LEU A 39 -3.72 6.17 4.57
N SER A 40 -4.68 6.25 5.50
CA SER A 40 -5.38 7.49 5.83
C SER A 40 -4.40 8.58 6.28
N LYS A 41 -3.44 8.22 7.13
CA LYS A 41 -2.40 9.14 7.62
C LYS A 41 -1.49 9.63 6.50
N ILE A 42 -0.99 8.73 5.65
CA ILE A 42 -0.07 9.14 4.56
C ILE A 42 -0.83 10.00 3.55
N MET A 43 -2.07 9.63 3.19
CA MET A 43 -2.88 10.39 2.25
C MET A 43 -3.25 11.78 2.78
N LYS A 44 -3.64 11.89 4.05
CA LYS A 44 -3.89 13.19 4.69
C LYS A 44 -2.65 14.08 4.61
N LEU A 45 -1.48 13.57 4.99
CA LEU A 45 -0.24 14.35 4.94
C LEU A 45 0.12 14.76 3.51
N ALA A 46 -0.07 13.89 2.52
CA ALA A 46 0.17 14.22 1.11
C ALA A 46 -0.71 15.40 0.65
N LEU A 47 -2.00 15.37 0.99
CA LEU A 47 -2.94 16.44 0.64
C LEU A 47 -2.63 17.75 1.37
N GLU A 48 -2.27 17.69 2.65
CA GLU A 48 -1.82 18.87 3.41
C GLU A 48 -0.55 19.50 2.81
N ASP A 49 0.39 18.69 2.34
CA ASP A 49 1.61 19.20 1.70
C ASP A 49 1.31 19.81 0.31
N VAL A 50 0.35 19.26 -0.44
CA VAL A 50 -0.17 19.88 -1.68
C VAL A 50 -0.88 21.20 -1.40
N GLU A 51 -1.67 21.29 -0.32
CA GLU A 51 -2.33 22.54 0.08
C GLU A 51 -1.29 23.63 0.42
N LYS A 52 -0.26 23.27 1.19
CA LYS A 52 0.87 24.18 1.48
C LYS A 52 1.57 24.64 0.22
N LEU A 53 1.78 23.75 -0.74
CA LEU A 53 2.37 24.09 -2.03
C LEU A 53 1.52 25.09 -2.79
N CYS A 54 0.20 24.87 -2.88
CA CYS A 54 -0.74 25.81 -3.48
C CYS A 54 -0.68 27.20 -2.82
N ASN A 55 -0.58 27.25 -1.50
CA ASN A 55 -0.48 28.51 -0.75
C ASN A 55 0.87 29.20 -0.98
N GLY A 56 1.98 28.46 -1.03
CA GLY A 56 3.29 29.00 -1.37
C GLY A 56 3.30 29.65 -2.75
N VAL A 57 2.76 28.96 -3.76
CA VAL A 57 2.68 29.46 -5.14
C VAL A 57 1.80 30.72 -5.23
N ARG A 58 0.62 30.73 -4.59
CA ARG A 58 -0.29 31.89 -4.63
C ARG A 58 0.30 33.15 -3.99
N ASN A 59 1.14 32.98 -2.98
CA ASN A 59 1.72 34.08 -2.21
C ASN A 59 3.14 34.46 -2.66
N ASN A 60 3.67 33.82 -3.70
CA ASN A 60 5.08 33.95 -4.14
C ASN A 60 6.08 33.67 -3.00
N ASP A 61 5.76 32.71 -2.13
CA ASP A 61 6.67 32.21 -1.10
C ASP A 61 7.45 31.01 -1.66
N ASP A 62 8.62 31.30 -2.24
CA ASP A 62 9.49 30.30 -2.87
C ASP A 62 10.02 29.27 -1.87
N VAL A 63 10.24 29.69 -0.61
CA VAL A 63 10.75 28.81 0.45
C VAL A 63 9.67 27.79 0.81
N LEU A 64 8.45 28.24 1.09
CA LEU A 64 7.33 27.35 1.38
C LEU A 64 7.05 26.43 0.18
N SER A 65 7.06 26.96 -1.03
CA SER A 65 6.83 26.18 -2.25
C SER A 65 7.86 25.06 -2.40
N SER A 66 9.15 25.35 -2.22
CA SER A 66 10.23 24.37 -2.32
C SER A 66 10.11 23.26 -1.26
N VAL A 67 9.84 23.64 -0.01
CA VAL A 67 9.66 22.68 1.10
C VAL A 67 8.41 21.82 0.88
N ALA A 68 7.27 22.44 0.58
CA ALA A 68 6.02 21.73 0.38
C ALA A 68 6.07 20.78 -0.82
N LEU A 69 6.70 21.18 -1.93
CA LEU A 69 6.93 20.31 -3.09
C LEU A 69 7.78 19.08 -2.72
N THR A 70 8.87 19.30 -1.98
CA THR A 70 9.75 18.22 -1.52
C THR A 70 8.98 17.23 -0.64
N MET A 71 8.18 17.74 0.30
CA MET A 71 7.41 16.91 1.21
C MET A 71 6.29 16.16 0.48
N ALA A 72 5.53 16.82 -0.39
CA ALA A 72 4.51 16.18 -1.21
C ALA A 72 5.10 15.03 -2.03
N ARG A 73 6.23 15.24 -2.71
CA ARG A 73 6.96 14.18 -3.43
C ARG A 73 7.27 12.98 -2.53
N ILE A 74 7.79 13.21 -1.33
CA ILE A 74 8.10 12.14 -0.37
C ILE A 74 6.83 11.39 0.07
N ARG A 75 5.72 12.10 0.31
CA ARG A 75 4.44 11.45 0.71
C ARG A 75 3.84 10.62 -0.41
N PHE A 76 3.89 11.08 -1.65
CA PHE A 76 3.43 10.29 -2.80
C PHE A 76 4.31 9.06 -3.05
N MET A 77 5.64 9.17 -2.86
CA MET A 77 6.52 8.00 -2.88
C MET A 77 6.11 6.97 -1.82
N LYS A 78 5.82 7.40 -0.59
CA LYS A 78 5.33 6.51 0.48
C LYS A 78 3.99 5.85 0.15
N LEU A 79 3.07 6.56 -0.51
CA LEU A 79 1.82 5.95 -1.00
C LEU A 79 2.11 4.88 -2.06
N SER A 80 3.04 5.15 -2.98
CA SER A 80 3.47 4.17 -3.98
C SER A 80 4.05 2.93 -3.32
N ASP A 81 4.97 3.10 -2.37
CA ASP A 81 5.61 2.00 -1.64
C ASP A 81 4.57 1.18 -0.87
N PHE A 82 3.59 1.83 -0.22
CA PHE A 82 2.51 1.14 0.49
C PHE A 82 1.73 0.18 -0.41
N PHE A 83 1.33 0.63 -1.62
CA PHE A 83 0.61 -0.24 -2.56
C PHE A 83 1.53 -1.27 -3.22
N LEU A 84 2.78 -0.92 -3.49
CA LEU A 84 3.76 -1.84 -4.06
C LEU A 84 4.01 -3.02 -3.12
N ASN A 85 4.21 -2.76 -1.83
CA ASN A 85 4.44 -3.81 -0.84
C ASN A 85 3.25 -4.78 -0.74
N ILE A 86 2.02 -4.27 -0.79
CA ILE A 86 0.81 -5.12 -0.82
C ILE A 86 0.76 -5.94 -2.11
N HIS A 87 1.08 -5.33 -3.26
CA HIS A 87 1.13 -6.03 -4.54
C HIS A 87 2.16 -7.15 -4.54
N GLU A 88 3.37 -6.90 -4.05
CA GLU A 88 4.44 -7.89 -3.97
C GLU A 88 4.08 -9.07 -3.06
N ASP A 89 3.31 -8.82 -1.99
CA ASP A 89 2.80 -9.88 -1.13
C ASP A 89 1.75 -10.77 -1.84
N PHE A 90 0.89 -10.19 -2.68
CA PHE A 90 0.00 -10.96 -3.54
C PHE A 90 0.77 -11.76 -4.60
N GLU A 91 1.78 -11.16 -5.23
CA GLU A 91 2.66 -11.87 -6.18
C GLU A 91 3.38 -13.04 -5.49
N LYS A 92 3.86 -12.84 -4.26
CA LYS A 92 4.48 -13.90 -3.46
C LYS A 92 3.51 -15.06 -3.23
N LEU A 93 2.26 -14.78 -2.86
CA LEU A 93 1.22 -15.82 -2.74
C LEU A 93 0.98 -16.54 -4.08
N LEU A 94 0.87 -15.81 -5.19
CA LEU A 94 0.68 -16.41 -6.51
C LEU A 94 1.84 -17.34 -6.88
N LEU A 95 3.07 -16.93 -6.58
CA LEU A 95 4.27 -17.70 -6.89
C LEU A 95 4.42 -18.95 -6.04
N ILE A 96 4.22 -18.85 -4.72
CA ILE A 96 4.36 -19.99 -3.81
C ILE A 96 3.40 -21.12 -4.19
N TYR A 97 2.20 -20.78 -4.69
CA TYR A 97 1.16 -21.76 -5.03
C TYR A 97 0.94 -21.91 -6.53
N LYS A 98 1.90 -21.51 -7.36
CA LYS A 98 1.74 -21.55 -8.82
C LYS A 98 1.25 -22.91 -9.34
N ASP A 99 1.70 -24.00 -8.72
CA ASP A 99 1.34 -25.37 -9.09
C ASP A 99 0.09 -25.91 -8.34
N ASP A 100 -0.30 -25.26 -7.24
CA ASP A 100 -1.47 -25.63 -6.41
C ASP A 100 -2.74 -24.86 -6.80
N TRP A 101 -2.60 -23.70 -7.46
CA TRP A 101 -3.75 -22.93 -7.92
C TRP A 101 -4.50 -23.67 -9.03
N PRO A 102 -5.84 -23.72 -8.98
CA PRO A 102 -6.61 -24.31 -10.04
C PRO A 102 -6.41 -23.51 -11.32
N LYS A 103 -6.35 -24.22 -12.46
CA LYS A 103 -6.37 -23.56 -13.77
C LYS A 103 -7.68 -22.78 -13.89
N ILE A 104 -7.58 -21.50 -14.25
CA ILE A 104 -8.75 -20.65 -14.49
C ILE A 104 -9.47 -21.17 -15.75
N PRO A 105 -10.74 -21.62 -15.67
CA PRO A 105 -11.51 -22.05 -16.84
C PRO A 105 -11.78 -20.90 -17.81
N GLU A 106 -11.85 -21.17 -19.12
CA GLU A 106 -12.12 -20.15 -20.15
C GLU A 106 -13.43 -19.38 -19.95
N ASN A 107 -14.43 -20.00 -19.31
CA ASN A 107 -15.75 -19.41 -19.05
C ASN A 107 -15.91 -18.83 -17.64
N TYR A 108 -14.84 -18.74 -16.85
CA TYR A 108 -14.88 -18.20 -15.49
C TYR A 108 -15.12 -16.67 -15.49
N LYS A 109 -16.01 -16.19 -14.63
CA LYS A 109 -16.30 -14.76 -14.42
C LYS A 109 -16.05 -14.41 -12.95
N TYR A 110 -15.17 -13.45 -12.71
CA TYR A 110 -14.82 -12.93 -11.38
C TYR A 110 -15.54 -11.62 -11.07
#